data_AF-A0A378BBC2-F1
#
_entry.id   AF-A0A378BBC2-F1
#
_cell.length_a   1.000
_cell.length_b   1.000
_cell.length_c   1.000
_cell.angle_alpha   90.00
_cell.angle_beta   90.00
_cell.angle_gamma   90.00
#
_symmetry.space_group_name_H-M   'P 1'
#
loop_
_entity.id
_entity.type
_entity.pdbx_description
1 polymer ?
#
loop_
_entity_poly.entity_id
_entity_poly.type
_entity_poly.pdbx_seq_one_letter_code
_entity_poly.pdbx_strand_id
1 'polypeptide(L)' 'MVIDPRDYPLNGIDDAFRWIMAPCVVSTLLVDRLAAHFEHYTGHDLNIRRYYRQFDY' A
#
# COMPACT_ATOMS: atom_id res chain seq x y z
N MET A 1 -2.08 13.92 -6.39
CA MET A 1 -2.81 13.24 -5.30
C MET A 1 -1.94 13.30 -4.06
N VAL A 2 -2.51 13.62 -2.90
CA VAL A 2 -1.82 13.59 -1.60
C VAL A 2 -2.51 12.51 -0.76
N ILE A 3 -1.74 11.67 -0.08
CA ILE A 3 -2.26 10.69 0.89
C ILE A 3 -1.68 11.06 2.25
N ASP A 4 -2.51 11.65 3.11
CA ASP A 4 -2.13 12.00 4.47
C ASP A 4 -2.74 10.97 5.46
N PRO A 5 -1.92 10.18 6.18
CA PRO A 5 -2.43 9.25 7.18
C PRO A 5 -3.13 9.95 8.36
N ARG A 6 -3.03 11.28 8.51
CA ARG A 6 -3.80 12.06 9.50
C ARG A 6 -5.30 12.04 9.22
N ASP A 7 -5.71 11.83 7.97
CA ASP A 7 -7.12 11.81 7.56
C ASP A 7 -7.87 10.55 8.04
N TYR A 8 -7.15 9.55 8.58
CA TYR A 8 -7.71 8.24 8.96
C TYR A 8 -7.70 8.04 10.48
N PRO A 9 -8.86 7.96 11.17
CA PRO A 9 -8.88 7.84 12.62
C PRO A 9 -8.28 6.50 13.09
N LEU A 10 -7.48 6.54 14.17
CA LEU A 10 -6.89 5.37 14.83
C LEU A 10 -7.48 5.24 16.24
N ASN A 11 -8.79 4.98 16.32
CA ASN A 11 -9.50 4.91 17.59
C ASN A 11 -8.91 3.81 18.48
N GLY A 12 -8.58 4.15 19.73
CA GLY A 12 -7.96 3.23 20.70
C GLY A 12 -6.43 3.19 20.65
N ILE A 13 -5.78 3.99 19.80
CA ILE A 13 -4.33 4.19 19.77
C ILE A 13 -4.04 5.63 20.21
N ASP A 14 -3.12 5.80 21.16
CA ASP A 14 -2.67 7.12 21.61
C ASP A 14 -1.97 7.88 20.46
N ASP A 15 -2.23 9.18 20.34
CA ASP A 15 -1.62 10.07 19.36
C ASP A 15 -0.09 10.05 19.43
N ALA A 16 0.48 9.77 20.60
CA ALA A 16 1.92 9.60 20.79
C ALA A 16 2.53 8.50 19.88
N PHE A 17 1.75 7.47 19.51
CA PHE A 17 2.18 6.38 18.65
C PHE A 17 1.76 6.55 17.18
N ARG A 18 0.95 7.58 16.88
CA ARG A 18 0.36 7.75 15.55
C ARG A 18 1.39 7.92 14.45
N TRP A 19 2.52 8.59 14.73
CA TRP A 19 3.61 8.74 13.77
C TRP A 19 4.31 7.42 13.42
N ILE A 20 4.35 6.48 14.39
CA ILE A 20 4.87 5.11 14.18
C ILE A 20 3.90 4.29 13.35
N MET A 21 2.59 4.49 13.54
CA MET A 21 1.55 3.78 12.80
C MET A 21 1.25 4.34 11.41
N ALA A 22 1.65 5.59 11.14
CA ALA A 22 1.41 6.26 9.87
C ALA A 22 1.87 5.45 8.63
N PRO A 23 3.07 4.82 8.61
CA PRO A 23 3.48 3.96 7.50
C PRO A 23 2.58 2.73 7.31
N CYS A 24 2.03 2.16 8.38
CA CYS A 24 1.11 1.03 8.29
C CYS A 24 -0.20 1.44 7.62
N VAL A 25 -0.78 2.59 8.01
CA VAL A 25 -1.98 3.14 7.38
C VAL A 25 -1.75 3.34 5.88
N VAL A 26 -0.63 3.98 5.51
CA VAL A 26 -0.31 4.24 4.10
C VAL A 26 -0.07 2.94 3.33
N SER A 27 0.57 1.93 3.93
CA SER A 27 0.77 0.61 3.32
C SER A 27 -0.55 -0.05 2.96
N THR A 28 -1.53 -0.06 3.89
CA THR A 28 -2.86 -0.61 3.62
C THR A 28 -3.59 0.13 2.49
N LEU A 29 -3.43 1.44 2.37
CA LEU A 29 -4.05 2.21 1.29
C LEU A 29 -3.37 1.94 -0.06
N LEU A 30 -2.04 1.90 -0.09
CA LEU A 30 -1.27 1.85 -1.33
C LEU A 30 -1.06 0.43 -1.85
N VAL A 31 -0.52 -0.44 -0.99
CA VAL A 31 -0.07 -1.78 -1.39
C VAL A 31 -1.26 -2.70 -1.66
N ASP A 32 -2.38 -2.47 -0.98
CA ASP A 32 -3.58 -3.28 -1.13
C ASP A 32 -4.61 -2.61 -2.03
N ARG A 33 -5.21 -1.50 -1.59
CA ARG A 33 -6.35 -0.89 -2.32
C ARG A 33 -5.94 -0.26 -3.64
N LEU A 34 -4.96 0.64 -3.64
CA LEU A 34 -4.56 1.33 -4.86
C LEU A 34 -3.98 0.35 -5.89
N ALA A 35 -3.15 -0.60 -5.47
CA ALA A 35 -2.59 -1.62 -6.35
C ALA A 35 -3.69 -2.44 -7.05
N ALA A 36 -4.73 -2.88 -6.33
CA ALA A 36 -5.85 -3.63 -6.91
C ALA A 36 -6.64 -2.82 -7.96
N HIS A 37 -6.83 -1.51 -7.73
CA HIS A 37 -7.48 -0.65 -8.74
C HIS A 37 -6.59 -0.46 -9.97
N PHE A 38 -5.27 -0.30 -9.79
CA PHE A 38 -4.34 -0.23 -10.92
C PHE A 38 -4.33 -1.51 -11.75
N GLU A 39 -4.29 -2.68 -11.10
CA GLU A 39 -4.41 -3.98 -11.75
C GLU A 39 -5.69 -4.09 -12.58
N HIS A 40 -6.84 -3.70 -12.00
CA HIS A 40 -8.14 -3.74 -12.67
C HIS A 40 -8.16 -2.90 -13.96
N TYR A 41 -7.66 -1.65 -13.91
CA TYR A 41 -7.71 -0.75 -15.07
C TYR A 41 -6.61 -1.00 -16.10
N THR A 42 -5.46 -1.52 -15.70
CA THR A 42 -4.38 -1.87 -16.63
C THR A 42 -4.53 -3.26 -17.23
N GLY A 43 -5.32 -4.14 -16.60
CA GLY A 43 -5.43 -5.55 -16.95
C GLY A 43 -4.13 -6.33 -16.72
N HIS A 44 -3.21 -5.80 -15.91
CA HIS A 44 -1.91 -6.42 -15.66
C HIS A 44 -1.83 -7.04 -14.27
N ASP A 45 -1.86 -8.38 -14.22
CA ASP A 45 -1.79 -9.15 -12.97
C ASP A 45 -0.50 -8.84 -12.19
N LEU A 46 -0.67 -8.46 -10.92
CA LEU A 46 0.40 -8.06 -9.99
C LEU A 46 1.37 -9.18 -9.65
N ASN A 47 1.12 -10.43 -10.05
CA ASN A 47 2.02 -11.56 -9.90
C ASN A 47 2.91 -11.77 -11.14
N ILE A 48 2.61 -11.13 -12.27
CA ILE A 48 3.42 -11.27 -13.48
C ILE A 48 4.83 -10.72 -13.24
N ARG A 49 5.84 -11.54 -13.51
CA ARG A 49 7.25 -11.14 -13.52
C ARG A 49 7.87 -11.58 -14.85
N ARG A 50 8.48 -10.63 -15.59
CA ARG A 50 9.20 -10.95 -16.83
C ARG A 50 10.62 -11.43 -16.58
N TYR A 51 11.26 -10.91 -15.54
CA TYR A 51 12.67 -11.18 -15.22
C TYR A 51 12.88 -11.58 -13.77
N TYR A 52 12.21 -10.90 -12.82
CA TYR A 52 12.40 -11.16 -11.39
C TYR A 52 12.09 -12.63 -11.03
N ARG A 53 13.13 -13.37 -10.62
CA ARG A 53 13.11 -14.80 -10.25
C ARG A 53 12.63 -15.74 -11.37
N GLN A 54 12.86 -15.38 -12.64
CA GLN A 54 12.52 -16.22 -13.79
C GLN A 54 13.73 -16.92 -14.42
N PHE A 55 14.95 -16.50 -14.06
CA PHE A 55 16.23 -17.04 -14.57
C PHE A 55 17.25 -17.08 -13.43
N ASP A 56 18.36 -17.78 -13.62
CA ASP A 56 19.49 -17.77 -12.70
C ASP A 56 20.33 -16.50 -12.93
N TYR A 57 20.31 -15.58 -11.95
CA TYR A 57 21.03 -14.31 -11.96
C TYR A 57 21.31 -13.80 -10.53
#